data_AF-A0A7J4VI75-F1
#
_entry.id   AF-A0A7J4VI75-F1
#
_cell.length_a   1.000
_cell.length_b   1.000
_cell.length_c   1.000
_cell.angle_alpha   90.00
_cell.angle_beta   90.00
_cell.angle_gamma   90.00
#
_symmetry.space_group_name_H-M   'P 1'
#
loop_
_entity.id
_entity.type
_entity.pdbx_description
1 polymer ?
#
loop_
_entity_poly.entity_id
_entity_poly.type
_entity_poly.pdbx_seq_one_letter_code
_entity_poly.pdbx_strand_id
1 'polypeptide(L)' 'MSDVDRPTLQRAPALVAHKCHCGDWAGFGFTPPGRQQETQWWCWKHYPYRHPDTKAGAEPRS' A
#
# COMPACT_ATOMS: atom_id res chain seq x y z
N MET A 1 -14.51 0.49 24.70
CA MET A 1 -13.88 -0.85 24.65
C MET A 1 -12.42 -0.64 24.99
N SER A 2 -11.96 -1.17 26.12
CA SER A 2 -10.59 -0.97 26.58
C SER A 2 -9.71 -2.07 26.01
N ASP A 3 -8.40 -1.82 25.82
CA ASP A 3 -7.46 -2.82 25.30
C ASP A 3 -7.40 -4.11 26.15
N VAL A 4 -7.74 -3.99 27.44
CA VAL A 4 -7.84 -5.09 28.42
C VAL A 4 -8.93 -6.10 28.08
N ASP A 5 -9.96 -5.70 27.32
CA ASP A 5 -11.05 -6.59 26.91
C ASP A 5 -10.71 -7.41 25.66
N ARG A 6 -9.51 -7.21 25.08
CA ARG A 6 -9.13 -7.87 23.83
C ARG A 6 -8.69 -9.31 24.10
N PRO A 7 -9.27 -10.32 23.44
CA PRO A 7 -8.87 -11.70 23.64
C PRO A 7 -7.41 -11.91 23.22
N THR A 8 -6.68 -12.69 24.01
CA THR A 8 -5.31 -13.10 23.68
C THR A 8 -5.29 -13.88 22.36
N LEU A 9 -4.29 -13.55 21.53
CA LEU A 9 -4.13 -14.17 20.22
C LEU A 9 -3.85 -15.67 20.40
N GLN A 10 -4.82 -16.54 20.05
CA GLN A 10 -4.67 -17.99 20.23
C GLN A 10 -3.75 -18.65 19.19
N ARG A 11 -3.41 -17.95 18.12
CA ARG A 11 -2.53 -18.44 17.05
C ARG A 11 -1.77 -17.29 16.42
N ALA A 12 -0.60 -17.60 15.84
CA ALA A 12 0.15 -16.63 15.06
C ALA A 12 -0.74 -16.08 13.92
N PRO A 13 -0.75 -14.77 13.68
CA PRO A 13 -1.44 -14.21 12.55
C PRO A 13 -0.75 -14.67 11.26
N ALA A 14 -1.53 -14.96 10.22
CA ALA A 14 -0.97 -15.23 8.91
C ALA A 14 -0.31 -13.94 8.39
N LEU A 15 1.02 -13.94 8.33
CA LEU A 15 1.77 -12.86 7.71
C LEU A 15 1.65 -13.00 6.20
N VAL A 16 0.75 -12.23 5.59
CA VAL A 16 0.65 -12.17 4.13
C VAL A 16 1.76 -11.25 3.64
N ALA A 17 2.82 -11.85 3.11
CA ALA A 17 3.94 -11.10 2.56
C ALA A 17 3.69 -10.83 1.07
N HIS A 18 3.77 -9.56 0.69
CA HIS A 18 3.52 -9.13 -0.68
C HIS A 18 4.82 -8.79 -1.41
N LYS A 19 4.84 -9.01 -2.72
CA LYS A 19 5.99 -8.69 -3.59
C LYS A 19 5.68 -7.51 -4.48
N CYS A 20 6.71 -6.71 -4.72
CA CYS A 20 6.70 -5.70 -5.76
C CYS A 20 6.81 -6.40 -7.13
N HIS A 21 6.41 -5.69 -8.20
CA HIS A 21 6.57 -6.16 -9.57
C HIS A 21 8.03 -6.50 -9.95
N CYS A 22 9.01 -5.93 -9.26
CA CYS A 22 10.43 -6.24 -9.44
C CYS A 22 10.91 -7.49 -8.66
N GLY A 23 10.03 -8.16 -7.91
CA GLY A 23 10.34 -9.35 -7.12
C GLY A 23 10.81 -9.08 -5.68
N ASP A 24 11.20 -7.84 -5.36
CA ASP A 24 11.55 -7.44 -3.99
C ASP A 24 10.32 -7.43 -3.07
N TRP A 25 10.55 -7.58 -1.76
CA TRP A 25 9.49 -7.47 -0.75
C TRP A 25 8.87 -6.08 -0.73
N ALA A 26 7.53 -6.04 -0.73
CA ALA A 26 6.77 -4.80 -0.64
C ALA A 26 6.43 -4.48 0.82
N GLY A 27 6.52 -3.20 1.20
CA GLY A 27 6.14 -2.71 2.53
C GLY A 27 4.77 -2.04 2.58
N PHE A 28 4.23 -1.64 1.42
CA PHE A 28 2.99 -0.88 1.32
C PHE A 28 2.16 -1.33 0.11
N GLY A 29 0.84 -1.39 0.32
CA GLY A 29 -0.14 -1.63 -0.71
C GLY A 29 -1.23 -0.58 -0.67
N PHE A 30 -1.66 -0.09 -1.82
CA PHE A 30 -2.75 0.88 -1.97
C PHE A 30 -3.75 0.36 -2.97
N THR A 31 -5.03 0.48 -2.62
CA THR A 31 -6.14 0.26 -3.53
C THR A 31 -6.67 1.63 -3.95
N PRO A 32 -6.62 2.01 -5.25
CA PRO A 32 -7.19 3.27 -5.69
C PRO A 32 -8.68 3.35 -5.37
N PRO A 33 -9.19 4.45 -4.81
CA PRO A 33 -10.62 4.59 -4.53
C PRO A 33 -11.42 4.51 -5.84
N GLY A 34 -12.50 3.73 -5.82
CA GLY A 34 -13.45 3.62 -6.95
C GLY A 34 -13.08 2.60 -8.04
N ARG A 35 -12.03 1.79 -7.88
CA ARG A 35 -11.76 0.67 -8.79
C ARG A 35 -11.80 -0.66 -8.04
N GLN A 36 -12.49 -1.66 -8.60
CA GLN A 36 -12.34 -3.07 -8.21
C GLN A 36 -11.00 -3.66 -8.70
N GLN A 37 -9.93 -2.87 -8.68
CA GLN A 37 -8.61 -3.35 -9.08
C GLN A 37 -7.89 -3.96 -7.89
N GLU A 38 -7.07 -4.96 -8.19
CA GLU A 38 -6.19 -5.60 -7.22
C GLU A 38 -5.28 -4.57 -6.56
N THR A 39 -5.10 -4.71 -5.24
CA THR A 39 -4.17 -3.89 -4.47
C THR A 39 -2.78 -4.01 -5.08
N GLN A 40 -2.21 -2.89 -5.52
CA GLN A 40 -0.84 -2.86 -6.02
C GLN A 40 0.12 -2.73 -4.84
N TRP A 41 1.28 -3.40 -4.94
CA TRP A 41 2.28 -3.51 -3.88
C TRP A 41 3.64 -2.99 -4.35
N TRP A 42 4.30 -2.18 -3.51
CA TRP A 42 5.58 -1.53 -3.85
C TRP A 42 6.66 -1.76 -2.79
N CYS A 43 7.89 -1.98 -3.26
CA CYS A 43 9.10 -1.85 -2.44
C CYS A 43 9.49 -0.37 -2.32
N TRP A 44 10.36 -0.01 -1.37
CA TRP A 44 10.78 1.38 -1.15
C TRP A 44 11.38 2.06 -2.38
N LYS A 45 12.10 1.31 -3.22
CA LYS A 45 12.71 1.83 -4.45
C LYS A 45 11.67 2.22 -5.52
N HIS A 46 10.54 1.53 -5.53
CA HIS A 46 9.46 1.71 -6.50
C HIS A 46 8.22 2.35 -5.88
N TYR A 47 8.31 2.80 -4.63
CA TYR A 47 7.19 3.43 -3.96
C TYR A 47 6.79 4.67 -4.76
N PRO A 48 5.52 4.81 -5.18
CA PRO A 48 5.06 5.97 -5.93
C PRO A 48 4.97 7.15 -4.96
N TYR A 49 6.12 7.75 -4.66
CA TYR A 49 6.19 8.92 -3.82
C TYR A 49 5.52 10.07 -4.57
N ARG A 50 4.35 10.48 -4.11
CA ARG A 50 3.71 11.69 -4.58
C ARG A 50 4.39 12.84 -3.86
N HIS A 51 5.37 13.47 -4.52
CA HIS A 51 5.87 14.75 -4.03
C HIS A 51 4.66 15.70 -3.90
N PRO A 52 4.46 16.35 -2.75
CA PRO A 52 3.37 17.31 -2.58
C PRO A 52 3.48 18.50 -3.57
N ASP A 53 4.66 18.70 -4.16
CA ASP A 53 4.92 19.69 -5.21
C ASP A 53 4.52 19.22 -6.62
N THR A 54 4.21 17.94 -6.83
CA THR A 54 3.74 17.45 -8.12
C THR A 54 2.24 17.73 -8.24
N LYS A 55 1.90 18.96 -8.64
CA LYS A 55 0.58 19.30 -9.17
C LYS A 55 0.25 18.29 -10.27
N ALA A 56 -0.71 17.42 -10.01
CA ALA A 56 -1.31 16.61 -11.05
C ALA A 56 -1.98 17.57 -12.05
N GLY A 57 -1.46 17.63 -13.28
CA GLY A 57 -2.03 18.44 -14.35
C GLY A 57 -1.09 19.53 -14.87
N ALA A 58 0.00 19.14 -15.53
CA ALA A 58 0.54 19.95 -16.62
C ALA A 58 0.18 19.23 -17.92
N GLU A 59 -1.01 19.55 -18.42
CA GLU A 59 -1.38 19.32 -19.82
C GLU A 59 -0.53 20.27 -20.68
N PRO A 60 0.31 19.79 -21.62
CA PRO A 60 0.92 20.68 -22.58
C PRO A 60 -0.17 21.14 -23.56
N ARG A 61 -0.63 22.39 -23.36
CA ARG A 61 -1.43 23.10 -24.36
C ARG A 61 -0.62 23.14 -25.66
N SER A 62 -1.15 22.53 -26.71
CA SER A 62 -0.78 22.84 -28.10
C SER A 62 -1.52 24.08 -28.56
#